data_AF-W6MW06-F1
#
_entry.id   AF-W6MW06-F1
#
_cell.length_a   1.000
_cell.length_b   1.000
_cell.length_c   1.000
_cell.angle_alpha   90.00
_cell.angle_beta   90.00
_cell.angle_gamma   90.00
#
_symmetry.space_group_name_H-M   'P 1'
#
loop_
_entity.id
_entity.type
_entity.pdbx_description
1 polymer ?
#
loop_
_entity_poly.entity_id
_entity_poly.type
_entity_poly.pdbx_seq_one_letter_code
_entity_poly.pdbx_strand_id
1 'polypeptide(L)'
;MAKAKKGKSKEVEEVVEEEEQWEDDGPKKGGKKLQDKAQKRAEELEKKKQREELLKMEEESTPSKKAGNSKKAGQKYKGGIDDALNSFGSGSKGSIEASGIDDALGALSLISKDGDEIDRHPERRVKAALAAFSERRLPEIKSENPGLRKQQLEQLVYKEFQKSPENPMNQVSAKYNAKQEDVDEVKAKIRKGKEMRYQK
;
A
#
# COMPACT_ATOMS: atom_id res chain seq x y z
N MET A 1 -39.91 -33.42 -7.53
CA MET A 1 -38.88 -32.36 -7.70
C MET A 1 -39.48 -31.21 -8.51
N ALA A 2 -40.02 -30.15 -7.89
CA ALA A 2 -40.65 -29.03 -8.62
C ALA A 2 -40.71 -27.72 -7.81
N LYS A 3 -39.64 -27.35 -7.10
CA LYS A 3 -39.62 -26.07 -6.33
C LYS A 3 -38.37 -25.19 -6.47
N ALA A 4 -37.30 -25.62 -7.14
CA ALA A 4 -36.06 -24.82 -7.24
C ALA A 4 -35.97 -23.90 -8.48
N LYS A 5 -36.74 -24.16 -9.54
CA LYS A 5 -36.72 -23.32 -10.76
C LYS A 5 -37.63 -22.08 -10.71
N LYS A 6 -38.57 -22.02 -9.75
CA LYS A 6 -39.55 -20.92 -9.65
C LYS A 6 -39.08 -19.75 -8.77
N GLY A 7 -38.01 -19.92 -7.98
CA GLY A 7 -37.41 -18.85 -7.18
C GLY A 7 -36.51 -17.94 -8.00
N LYS A 8 -35.64 -18.53 -8.84
CA LYS A 8 -34.65 -17.79 -9.62
C LYS A 8 -35.24 -17.00 -10.80
N SER A 9 -36.37 -17.44 -11.35
CA SER A 9 -37.11 -16.66 -12.35
C SER A 9 -37.79 -15.46 -11.72
N LYS A 10 -38.31 -15.60 -10.49
CA LYS A 10 -39.04 -14.54 -9.79
C LYS A 10 -38.11 -13.45 -9.27
N GLU A 11 -36.90 -13.82 -8.84
CA GLU A 11 -35.88 -12.87 -8.39
C GLU A 11 -35.25 -12.10 -9.56
N VAL A 12 -35.09 -12.73 -10.73
CA VAL A 12 -34.63 -12.03 -11.94
C VAL A 12 -35.73 -11.13 -12.51
N GLU A 13 -36.99 -11.55 -12.44
CA GLU A 13 -38.14 -10.72 -12.84
C GLU A 13 -38.32 -9.53 -11.89
N GLU A 14 -38.13 -9.70 -10.58
CA GLU A 14 -38.15 -8.60 -9.60
C GLU A 14 -36.99 -7.62 -9.77
N VAL A 15 -35.78 -8.09 -10.10
CA VAL A 15 -34.62 -7.22 -10.39
C VAL A 15 -34.80 -6.47 -11.70
N VAL A 16 -35.44 -7.07 -12.71
CA VAL A 16 -35.72 -6.41 -14.00
C VAL A 16 -36.88 -5.41 -13.86
N GLU A 17 -37.93 -5.74 -13.11
CA GLU A 17 -39.01 -4.78 -12.78
C GLU A 17 -38.50 -3.63 -11.91
N GLU A 18 -37.57 -3.89 -10.98
CA GLU A 18 -36.92 -2.85 -10.17
C GLU A 18 -35.92 -2.01 -11.00
N GLU A 19 -35.36 -2.51 -12.11
CA GLU A 19 -34.59 -1.71 -13.08
C GLU A 19 -35.52 -0.85 -13.97
N GLU A 20 -36.65 -1.40 -14.42
CA GLU A 20 -37.60 -0.74 -15.32
C GLU A 20 -38.38 0.39 -14.61
N GLN A 21 -38.70 0.22 -13.31
CA GLN A 21 -39.31 1.26 -12.49
C GLN A 21 -38.40 2.48 -12.25
N TRP A 22 -37.09 2.37 -12.53
CA TRP A 22 -36.14 3.49 -12.41
C TRP A 22 -35.85 4.18 -13.76
N GLU A 23 -36.21 3.57 -14.90
CA GLU A 23 -36.06 4.21 -16.21
C GLU A 23 -37.22 5.15 -16.58
N ASP A 24 -38.42 4.95 -16.01
CA ASP A 24 -39.62 5.73 -16.42
C ASP A 24 -39.75 7.10 -15.71
N ASP A 25 -39.06 7.33 -14.59
CA ASP A 25 -39.09 8.62 -13.88
C ASP A 25 -37.98 9.58 -14.35
N GLY A 26 -38.09 10.00 -15.62
CA GLY A 26 -37.31 11.09 -16.23
C GLY A 26 -37.60 12.47 -15.61
N PRO A 27 -36.66 13.43 -15.66
CA PRO A 27 -36.47 14.42 -14.60
C PRO A 27 -37.43 15.61 -14.71
N LYS A 28 -38.53 15.59 -13.95
CA LYS A 28 -39.25 16.82 -13.59
C LYS A 28 -39.07 17.14 -12.10
N LYS A 29 -38.17 18.11 -11.85
CA LYS A 29 -37.96 18.88 -10.60
C LYS A 29 -37.40 18.17 -9.34
N GLY A 30 -36.83 16.97 -9.45
CA GLY A 30 -36.07 16.30 -8.37
C GLY A 30 -34.69 15.72 -8.76
N GLY A 31 -34.26 15.92 -10.01
CA GLY A 31 -33.25 15.08 -10.68
C GLY A 31 -31.85 15.02 -10.06
N LYS A 32 -31.36 16.06 -9.36
CA LYS A 32 -29.98 16.06 -8.84
C LYS A 32 -29.78 15.08 -7.67
N LYS A 33 -30.77 14.93 -6.79
CA LYS A 33 -30.70 13.97 -5.67
C LYS A 33 -30.91 12.53 -6.13
N LEU A 34 -31.66 12.32 -7.20
CA LEU A 34 -31.86 11.00 -7.81
C LEU A 34 -30.59 10.54 -8.55
N GLN A 35 -29.94 11.45 -9.28
CA GLN A 35 -28.68 11.18 -9.98
C GLN A 35 -27.54 10.82 -9.01
N ASP A 36 -27.38 11.56 -7.90
CA ASP A 36 -26.38 11.22 -6.87
C ASP A 36 -26.66 9.86 -6.22
N LYS A 37 -27.94 9.48 -6.04
CA LYS A 37 -28.31 8.18 -5.46
C LYS A 37 -28.10 7.03 -6.45
N ALA A 38 -28.34 7.27 -7.74
CA ALA A 38 -28.08 6.32 -8.81
C ALA A 38 -26.57 6.09 -9.00
N GLN A 39 -25.77 7.17 -8.97
CA GLN A 39 -24.31 7.08 -9.03
C GLN A 39 -23.71 6.31 -7.86
N LYS A 40 -24.17 6.57 -6.62
CA LYS A 40 -23.69 5.81 -5.44
C LYS A 40 -24.02 4.32 -5.50
N ARG A 41 -25.18 3.95 -6.04
CA ARG A 41 -25.54 2.53 -6.23
C ARG A 41 -24.74 1.87 -7.34
N ALA A 42 -24.49 2.58 -8.44
CA ALA A 42 -23.63 2.08 -9.52
C ALA A 42 -22.19 1.82 -9.01
N GLU A 43 -21.63 2.77 -8.26
CA GLU A 43 -20.32 2.63 -7.63
C GLU A 43 -20.27 1.48 -6.61
N GLU A 44 -21.35 1.27 -5.83
CA GLU A 44 -21.43 0.17 -4.86
C GLU A 44 -21.50 -1.20 -5.56
N LEU A 45 -22.24 -1.30 -6.67
CA LEU A 45 -22.31 -2.50 -7.48
C LEU A 45 -20.98 -2.84 -8.15
N GLU A 46 -20.27 -1.84 -8.67
CA GLU A 46 -18.92 -2.01 -9.22
C GLU A 46 -17.91 -2.43 -8.15
N LYS A 47 -17.95 -1.80 -6.97
CA LYS A 47 -17.08 -2.16 -5.84
C LYS A 47 -17.36 -3.58 -5.34
N LYS A 48 -18.62 -4.01 -5.35
CA LYS A 48 -19.00 -5.39 -4.99
C LYS A 48 -18.50 -6.40 -6.02
N LYS A 49 -18.63 -6.11 -7.32
CA LYS A 49 -18.09 -6.94 -8.40
C LYS A 49 -16.56 -7.08 -8.32
N GLN A 50 -15.84 -5.98 -8.08
CA GLN A 50 -14.38 -6.01 -7.91
C GLN A 50 -13.96 -6.84 -6.70
N ARG A 51 -14.70 -6.75 -5.58
CA ARG A 51 -14.42 -7.55 -4.39
C ARG A 51 -14.67 -9.04 -4.61
N GLU A 52 -15.73 -9.37 -5.34
CA GLU A 52 -16.07 -10.76 -5.67
C GLU A 52 -15.06 -11.37 -6.65
N GLU A 53 -14.57 -10.60 -7.62
CA GLU A 53 -13.52 -11.03 -8.54
C GLU A 53 -12.18 -11.27 -7.82
N LEU A 54 -11.81 -10.39 -6.88
CA LEU A 54 -10.64 -10.58 -6.02
C LEU A 54 -10.79 -11.83 -5.13
N LEU A 55 -11.96 -12.01 -4.51
CA LEU A 55 -12.22 -13.18 -3.66
C LEU A 55 -12.17 -14.47 -4.47
N LYS A 56 -12.64 -14.45 -5.72
CA LYS A 56 -12.57 -15.59 -6.63
C LYS A 56 -11.14 -15.90 -7.08
N MET A 57 -10.32 -14.89 -7.36
CA MET A 57 -8.89 -15.08 -7.65
C MET A 57 -8.13 -15.61 -6.41
N GLU A 58 -8.50 -15.17 -5.21
CA GLU A 58 -7.98 -15.72 -3.95
C GLU A 58 -8.43 -17.18 -3.77
N GLU A 59 -9.70 -17.49 -4.00
CA GLU A 59 -10.23 -18.84 -3.82
C GLU A 59 -9.65 -19.83 -4.86
N GLU A 60 -9.44 -19.39 -6.10
CA GLU A 60 -8.84 -20.19 -7.18
C GLU A 60 -7.32 -20.36 -7.00
N SER A 61 -6.66 -19.44 -6.28
CA SER A 61 -5.24 -19.57 -5.90
C SER A 61 -5.01 -20.33 -4.59
N THR A 62 -6.05 -20.58 -3.79
CA THR A 62 -5.96 -21.54 -2.68
C THR A 62 -6.12 -22.98 -3.17
N PRO A 63 -5.07 -23.82 -3.16
CA PRO A 63 -5.21 -25.21 -3.57
C PRO A 63 -6.06 -25.98 -2.54
N SER A 64 -7.34 -26.23 -2.85
CA SER A 64 -8.11 -27.22 -2.10
C SER A 64 -7.46 -28.59 -2.27
N LYS A 65 -6.88 -29.10 -1.17
CA LYS A 65 -6.29 -30.44 -1.11
C LYS A 65 -7.36 -31.48 -1.45
N LYS A 66 -7.30 -32.05 -2.65
CA LYS A 66 -7.82 -33.40 -2.89
C LYS A 66 -6.84 -34.39 -2.28
N ALA A 67 -7.31 -35.14 -1.30
CA ALA A 67 -6.62 -36.31 -0.78
C ALA A 67 -6.36 -37.30 -1.92
N GLY A 68 -5.08 -37.50 -2.26
CA GLY A 68 -4.65 -38.39 -3.34
C GLY A 68 -3.22 -38.85 -3.08
N ASN A 69 -3.11 -40.04 -2.50
CA ASN A 69 -1.89 -40.77 -2.23
C ASN A 69 -0.97 -40.85 -3.47
N SER A 70 0.23 -40.27 -3.41
CA SER A 70 1.36 -40.74 -4.22
C SER A 70 2.70 -40.47 -3.53
N LYS A 71 3.32 -41.57 -3.09
CA LYS A 71 4.74 -41.63 -2.74
C LYS A 71 5.56 -41.32 -3.99
N LYS A 72 6.29 -40.21 -4.03
CA LYS A 72 7.53 -40.09 -4.84
C LYS A 72 8.53 -39.15 -4.15
N ALA A 73 9.70 -39.72 -3.91
CA ALA A 73 11.03 -39.13 -3.87
C ALA A 73 11.21 -37.80 -3.11
N GLY A 74 11.89 -37.88 -1.98
CA GLY A 74 12.43 -36.72 -1.26
C GLY A 74 13.40 -35.92 -2.13
N GLN A 75 12.91 -34.85 -2.75
CA GLN A 75 13.75 -33.70 -3.08
C GLN A 75 14.11 -33.02 -1.76
N LYS A 76 15.39 -33.08 -1.40
CA LYS A 76 15.96 -32.24 -0.35
C LYS A 76 15.86 -30.78 -0.82
N TYR A 77 14.84 -30.07 -0.37
CA TYR A 77 14.84 -28.61 -0.39
C TYR A 77 15.98 -28.17 0.55
N LYS A 78 17.12 -27.79 -0.01
CA LYS A 78 18.12 -27.00 0.71
C LYS A 78 17.48 -25.63 0.95
N GLY A 79 16.98 -25.42 2.16
CA GLY A 79 16.20 -24.23 2.54
C GLY A 79 14.93 -24.56 3.32
N GLY A 80 14.95 -25.60 4.17
CA GLY A 80 13.88 -25.85 5.13
C GLY A 80 13.83 -24.75 6.20
N ILE A 81 12.75 -24.73 6.98
CA ILE A 81 12.58 -23.80 8.12
C ILE A 81 13.82 -23.78 9.03
N ASP A 82 14.52 -24.91 9.17
CA ASP A 82 15.79 -25.01 9.91
C ASP A 82 16.93 -24.17 9.33
N ASP A 83 17.00 -23.96 8.01
CA ASP A 83 18.01 -23.08 7.39
C ASP A 83 17.63 -21.61 7.58
N ALA A 84 16.32 -21.29 7.59
CA ALA A 84 15.83 -19.97 7.97
C ALA A 84 16.06 -19.69 9.47
N LEU A 85 15.85 -20.69 10.32
CA LEU A 85 16.04 -20.61 11.76
C LEU A 85 17.54 -20.60 12.15
N ASN A 86 18.38 -21.33 11.44
CA ASN A 86 19.84 -21.24 11.57
C ASN A 86 20.40 -19.96 10.96
N SER A 87 19.80 -19.39 9.91
CA SER A 87 20.14 -18.04 9.44
C SER A 87 19.78 -16.98 10.50
N PHE A 88 18.70 -17.21 11.25
CA PHE A 88 18.31 -16.37 12.39
C PHE A 88 19.21 -16.59 13.63
N GLY A 89 19.62 -17.82 13.91
CA GLY A 89 20.32 -18.22 15.15
C GLY A 89 21.84 -18.40 15.06
N SER A 90 22.41 -18.64 13.88
CA SER A 90 23.84 -18.92 13.66
C SER A 90 24.65 -17.68 13.24
N GLY A 91 23.99 -16.53 13.06
CA GLY A 91 24.69 -15.27 12.90
C GLY A 91 25.03 -14.72 14.27
N SER A 92 26.32 -14.62 14.58
CA SER A 92 26.87 -13.66 15.54
C SER A 92 26.48 -12.22 15.13
N LYS A 93 25.18 -11.89 15.16
CA LYS A 93 24.67 -10.52 15.15
C LYS A 93 24.72 -10.08 16.59
N GLY A 94 25.53 -9.06 16.87
CA GLY A 94 25.66 -8.51 18.22
C GLY A 94 24.30 -8.29 18.86
N SER A 95 24.23 -8.44 20.19
CA SER A 95 23.05 -8.04 20.96
C SER A 95 22.71 -6.61 20.57
N ILE A 96 21.57 -6.42 19.90
CA ILE A 96 21.06 -5.10 19.55
C ILE A 96 20.24 -4.66 20.75
N GLU A 97 20.79 -3.72 21.52
CA GLU A 97 20.09 -3.12 22.64
C GLU A 97 19.21 -2.00 22.12
N ALA A 98 17.90 -2.14 22.28
CA ALA A 98 16.93 -1.11 21.89
C ALA A 98 16.06 -0.75 23.09
N SER A 99 16.05 0.53 23.46
CA SER A 99 15.22 1.03 24.57
C SER A 99 14.07 1.87 24.05
N GLY A 100 12.85 1.35 24.17
CA GLY A 100 11.63 2.01 23.69
C GLY A 100 11.14 1.47 22.34
N ILE A 101 9.90 1.83 21.99
CA ILE A 101 9.21 1.28 20.81
C ILE A 101 9.89 1.76 19.51
N ASP A 102 10.19 3.06 19.39
CA ASP A 102 10.80 3.62 18.18
C ASP A 102 12.21 3.05 17.92
N ASP A 103 12.95 2.80 19.00
CA ASP A 103 14.31 2.23 18.95
C ASP A 103 14.26 0.75 18.56
N ALA A 104 13.26 0.00 19.06
CA ALA A 104 13.02 -1.40 18.67
C ALA A 104 12.61 -1.52 17.19
N LEU A 105 11.80 -0.60 16.67
CA LEU A 105 11.46 -0.54 15.25
C LEU A 105 12.69 -0.22 14.39
N GLY A 106 13.54 0.71 14.83
CA GLY A 106 14.82 1.02 14.17
C GLY A 106 15.79 -0.16 14.17
N ALA A 107 15.90 -0.87 15.30
CA ALA A 107 16.67 -2.09 15.45
C ALA A 107 16.16 -3.22 14.53
N LEU A 108 14.85 -3.38 14.38
CA LEU A 108 14.27 -4.37 13.46
C LEU A 108 14.59 -4.03 12.00
N SER A 109 14.55 -2.73 11.63
CA SER A 109 14.94 -2.26 10.30
C SER A 109 16.41 -2.58 9.95
N LEU A 110 17.31 -2.68 10.94
CA LEU A 110 18.69 -3.15 10.75
C LEU A 110 18.79 -4.66 10.47
N ILE A 111 17.86 -5.44 11.03
CA ILE A 111 17.83 -6.90 10.90
C ILE A 111 17.20 -7.31 9.57
N SER A 112 16.13 -6.63 9.16
CA SER A 112 15.42 -6.85 7.90
C SER A 112 16.28 -6.42 6.71
N LYS A 113 16.49 -7.33 5.75
CA LYS A 113 17.27 -7.06 4.53
C LYS A 113 16.52 -6.22 3.47
N ASP A 114 15.26 -5.88 3.73
CA ASP A 114 14.31 -5.49 2.69
C ASP A 114 14.32 -4.00 2.28
N GLY A 115 15.17 -3.14 2.86
CA GLY A 115 14.77 -1.73 2.95
C GLY A 115 15.81 -0.64 2.77
N ASP A 116 16.75 -0.72 1.82
CA ASP A 116 17.47 0.50 1.39
C ASP A 116 17.99 0.35 -0.05
N GLU A 117 17.09 0.37 -1.02
CA GLU A 117 17.48 0.75 -2.38
C GLU A 117 17.73 2.26 -2.39
N ILE A 118 19.00 2.64 -2.15
CA ILE A 118 19.42 4.03 -2.21
C ILE A 118 19.03 4.62 -3.56
N ASP A 119 18.18 5.64 -3.53
CA ASP A 119 17.80 6.34 -4.74
C ASP A 119 18.99 7.08 -5.35
N ARG A 120 19.11 6.99 -6.66
CA ARG A 120 20.02 7.81 -7.46
C ARG A 120 19.36 9.08 -7.98
N HIS A 121 18.03 9.17 -7.92
CA HIS A 121 17.23 10.25 -8.49
C HIS A 121 16.15 10.82 -7.55
N PRO A 122 16.55 11.38 -6.39
CA PRO A 122 15.60 12.01 -5.47
C PRO A 122 14.79 13.13 -6.14
N GLU A 123 15.38 13.90 -7.07
CA GLU A 123 14.71 14.98 -7.82
C GLU A 123 13.44 14.52 -8.55
N ARG A 124 13.41 13.28 -9.06
CA ARG A 124 12.25 12.74 -9.76
C ARG A 124 11.12 12.41 -8.79
N ARG A 125 11.46 11.92 -7.59
CA ARG A 125 10.49 11.61 -6.54
C ARG A 125 9.94 12.85 -5.84
N VAL A 126 10.74 13.92 -5.74
CA VAL A 126 10.33 15.19 -5.09
C VAL A 126 9.01 15.71 -5.68
N LYS A 127 8.81 15.62 -7.00
CA LYS A 127 7.56 16.06 -7.63
C LYS A 127 6.34 15.23 -7.19
N ALA A 128 6.49 13.91 -7.13
CA ALA A 128 5.42 13.01 -6.70
C ALA A 128 5.13 13.17 -5.20
N ALA A 129 6.18 13.24 -4.38
CA ALA A 129 6.07 13.45 -2.94
C ALA A 129 5.45 14.82 -2.60
N LEU A 130 5.84 15.89 -3.30
CA LEU A 130 5.24 17.21 -3.15
C LEU A 130 3.75 17.20 -3.55
N ALA A 131 3.39 16.50 -4.62
CA ALA A 131 1.99 16.37 -5.03
C ALA A 131 1.17 15.68 -3.93
N ALA A 132 1.62 14.50 -3.46
CA ALA A 132 0.98 13.77 -2.38
C ALA A 132 0.87 14.57 -1.07
N PHE A 133 1.93 15.30 -0.71
CA PHE A 133 1.93 16.17 0.47
C PHE A 133 0.95 17.34 0.30
N SER A 134 0.93 17.97 -0.88
CA SER A 134 0.08 19.12 -1.16
C SER A 134 -1.40 18.77 -1.13
N GLU A 135 -1.81 17.62 -1.67
CA GLU A 135 -3.21 17.18 -1.66
C GLU A 135 -3.75 17.00 -0.25
N ARG A 136 -2.93 16.48 0.66
CA ARG A 136 -3.28 16.32 2.08
C ARG A 136 -3.25 17.65 2.83
N ARG A 137 -2.21 18.46 2.63
CA ARG A 137 -1.92 19.64 3.46
C ARG A 137 -2.59 20.93 3.00
N LEU A 138 -2.91 21.08 1.70
CA LEU A 138 -3.64 22.24 1.17
C LEU A 138 -4.97 22.52 1.87
N PRO A 139 -5.88 21.54 2.12
CA PRO A 139 -7.14 21.82 2.81
C PRO A 139 -6.93 22.27 4.26
N GLU A 140 -5.92 21.74 4.96
CA GLU A 140 -5.58 22.12 6.32
C GLU A 140 -5.10 23.58 6.38
N ILE A 141 -4.12 23.95 5.54
CA ILE A 141 -3.60 25.32 5.50
C ILE A 141 -4.65 26.33 5.01
N LYS A 142 -5.58 25.92 4.13
CA LYS A 142 -6.69 26.78 3.67
C LYS A 142 -7.66 27.10 4.81
N SER A 143 -7.93 26.15 5.69
CA SER A 143 -8.75 26.35 6.88
C SER A 143 -8.05 27.17 7.96
N GLU A 144 -6.74 26.99 8.12
CA GLU A 144 -5.92 27.79 9.06
C GLU A 144 -5.76 29.24 8.59
N ASN A 145 -5.66 29.47 7.28
CA ASN A 145 -5.43 30.78 6.69
C ASN A 145 -6.48 31.15 5.63
N PRO A 146 -7.75 31.35 6.03
CA PRO A 146 -8.84 31.74 5.14
C PRO A 146 -8.66 33.21 4.72
N GLY A 147 -7.91 33.45 3.65
CA GLY A 147 -7.64 34.80 3.13
C GLY A 147 -6.42 34.89 2.22
N LEU A 148 -5.52 33.90 2.30
CA LEU A 148 -4.38 33.80 1.39
C LEU A 148 -4.81 33.31 0.01
N ARG A 149 -4.15 33.85 -1.03
CA ARG A 149 -4.33 33.39 -2.41
C ARG A 149 -3.77 31.97 -2.55
N LYS A 150 -4.33 31.16 -3.45
CA LYS A 150 -3.89 29.77 -3.71
C LYS A 150 -2.36 29.63 -3.85
N GLN A 151 -1.74 30.53 -4.61
CA GLN A 151 -0.28 30.54 -4.81
C GLN A 151 0.50 30.74 -3.50
N GLN A 152 0.00 31.55 -2.56
CA GLN A 152 0.63 31.76 -1.26
C GLN A 152 0.48 30.52 -0.36
N LEU A 153 -0.69 29.87 -0.41
CA LEU A 153 -0.93 28.61 0.29
C LEU A 153 0.02 27.51 -0.23
N GLU A 154 0.14 27.36 -1.55
CA GLU A 154 1.08 26.43 -2.19
C GLU A 154 2.54 26.72 -1.79
N GLN A 155 2.93 27.99 -1.67
CA GLN A 155 4.27 28.37 -1.17
C GLN A 155 4.48 27.99 0.30
N LEU A 156 3.47 28.11 1.15
CA LEU A 156 3.54 27.67 2.55
C LEU A 156 3.70 26.14 2.63
N VAL A 157 2.86 25.41 1.90
CA VAL A 157 2.95 23.94 1.77
C VAL A 157 4.35 23.54 1.29
N TYR A 158 4.90 24.21 0.28
CA TYR A 158 6.23 23.90 -0.24
C TYR A 158 7.33 24.13 0.79
N LYS A 159 7.27 25.21 1.57
CA LYS A 159 8.22 25.49 2.66
C LYS A 159 8.15 24.44 3.77
N GLU A 160 6.94 23.99 4.12
CA GLU A 160 6.75 22.91 5.09
C GLU A 160 7.29 21.59 4.55
N PHE A 161 7.01 21.30 3.28
CA PHE A 161 7.52 20.12 2.58
C PHE A 161 9.06 20.08 2.55
N GLN A 162 9.73 21.20 2.29
CA GLN A 162 11.20 21.26 2.29
C GLN A 162 11.83 20.77 3.61
N LYS A 163 11.16 21.00 4.74
CA LYS A 163 11.63 20.57 6.07
C LYS A 163 11.09 19.20 6.50
N SER A 164 10.09 18.69 5.80
CA SER A 164 9.42 17.45 6.15
C SER A 164 10.31 16.23 5.89
N PRO A 165 10.22 15.16 6.71
CA PRO A 165 10.89 13.88 6.42
C PRO A 165 10.33 13.19 5.17
N GLU A 166 9.13 13.58 4.72
CA GLU A 166 8.49 13.10 3.49
C GLU A 166 9.20 13.57 2.21
N ASN A 167 10.11 14.55 2.31
CA ASN A 167 10.88 15.02 1.18
C ASN A 167 12.04 14.03 0.87
N PRO A 168 12.06 13.38 -0.30
CA PRO A 168 13.12 12.45 -0.68
C PRO A 168 14.52 13.10 -0.72
N MET A 169 14.59 14.43 -0.86
CA MET A 169 15.85 15.18 -0.82
C MET A 169 16.50 15.19 0.57
N ASN A 170 15.71 15.03 1.64
CA ASN A 170 16.20 14.96 3.02
C ASN A 170 16.67 13.54 3.39
N GLN A 171 16.39 12.55 2.54
CA GLN A 171 16.85 11.17 2.68
C GLN A 171 18.23 11.00 2.04
N VAL A 172 18.98 10.00 2.50
CA VAL A 172 20.32 9.74 1.95
C VAL A 172 20.20 9.22 0.53
N SER A 173 20.81 9.93 -0.42
CA SER A 173 20.82 9.56 -1.85
C SER A 173 22.25 9.34 -2.34
N ALA A 174 22.38 8.53 -3.39
CA ALA A 174 23.64 8.31 -4.08
C ALA A 174 23.81 9.33 -5.21
N LYS A 175 25.07 9.66 -5.53
CA LYS A 175 25.38 10.48 -6.71
C LYS A 175 24.89 9.76 -7.97
N TYR A 176 24.37 10.52 -8.94
CA TYR A 176 23.84 9.98 -10.20
C TYR A 176 24.83 9.05 -10.94
N ASN A 177 26.10 9.43 -11.00
CA ASN A 177 27.16 8.68 -11.70
C ASN A 177 27.94 7.73 -10.77
N ALA A 178 27.45 7.43 -9.57
CA ALA A 178 28.12 6.53 -8.64
C ALA A 178 28.17 5.10 -9.20
N LYS A 179 29.31 4.42 -9.05
CA LYS A 179 29.39 2.99 -9.36
C LYS A 179 28.65 2.19 -8.30
N GLN A 180 28.34 0.93 -8.61
CA GLN A 180 27.66 0.04 -7.67
C GLN A 180 28.43 -0.09 -6.34
N GLU A 181 29.76 -0.16 -6.41
CA GLU A 181 30.65 -0.19 -5.24
C GLU A 181 30.49 1.06 -4.36
N ASP A 182 30.44 2.25 -4.95
CA ASP A 182 30.25 3.51 -4.21
C ASP A 182 28.88 3.53 -3.49
N VAL A 183 27.83 3.01 -4.15
CA VAL A 183 26.49 2.92 -3.57
C VAL A 183 26.49 1.94 -2.39
N ASP A 184 27.13 0.79 -2.55
CA ASP A 184 27.22 -0.23 -1.51
C ASP A 184 28.08 0.23 -0.32
N GLU A 185 29.14 1.02 -0.56
CA GLU A 185 29.89 1.70 0.49
C GLU A 185 29.04 2.71 1.26
N VAL A 186 28.22 3.50 0.58
CA VAL A 186 27.31 4.45 1.24
C VAL A 186 26.29 3.69 2.09
N LYS A 187 25.71 2.60 1.58
CA LYS A 187 24.83 1.70 2.35
C LYS A 187 25.55 1.14 3.58
N ALA A 188 26.77 0.65 3.42
CA ALA A 188 27.58 0.10 4.50
C ALA A 188 27.91 1.16 5.56
N LYS A 189 28.24 2.39 5.16
CA LYS A 189 28.48 3.52 6.07
C LYS A 189 27.23 3.88 6.87
N ILE A 190 26.07 3.96 6.21
CA ILE A 190 24.77 4.22 6.88
C ILE A 190 24.45 3.10 7.86
N ARG A 191 24.55 1.85 7.41
CA ARG A 191 24.28 0.67 8.24
C ARG A 191 25.20 0.62 9.44
N LYS A 192 26.50 0.85 9.26
CA LYS A 192 27.47 0.92 10.36
C LYS A 192 27.13 2.04 11.34
N GLY A 193 26.75 3.23 10.85
CA GLY A 193 26.31 4.33 11.72
C GLY A 193 25.06 3.98 12.53
N LYS A 194 24.08 3.31 11.91
CA LYS A 194 22.91 2.77 12.59
C LYS A 194 23.31 1.68 13.61
N GLU A 195 24.15 0.72 13.24
CA GLU A 195 24.63 -0.36 14.14
C GLU A 195 25.38 0.18 15.37
N MET A 196 26.24 1.19 15.19
CA MET A 196 26.95 1.85 16.30
C MET A 196 26.01 2.51 17.32
N ARG A 197 24.79 2.88 16.93
CA ARG A 197 23.79 3.44 17.85
C ARG A 197 23.21 2.39 18.79
N TYR A 198 23.14 1.13 18.36
CA TYR A 198 22.54 0.03 19.12
C TYR A 198 23.55 -1.01 19.62
N GLN A 199 24.83 -0.84 19.28
CA GLN A 199 25.93 -1.44 20.03
C GLN A 199 26.20 -0.55 21.24
N LYS A 200 25.83 -1.04 22.42
CA LYS A 200 26.19 -0.42 23.68
C LYS A 200 26.92 -1.43 24.56
#